data_AF-A0A0F9ALV3-F1
#
_entry.id   AF-A0A0F9ALV3-F1
#
_cell.length_a   1.000
_cell.length_b   1.000
_cell.length_c   1.000
_cell.angle_alpha   90.00
_cell.angle_beta   90.00
_cell.angle_gamma   90.00
#
_symmetry.space_group_name_H-M   'P 1'
#
loop_
_entity.id
_entity.type
_entity.pdbx_description
1 polymer ?
#
loop_
_entity_poly.entity_id
_entity_poly.type
_entity_poly.pdbx_seq_one_letter_code
_entity_poly.pdbx_strand_id
1 'polypeptide(L)'
;MLDKEGFIVKKEEGENIIGYNLTDPKTMIPKWDTQGYIKYWIQKIMSSTGKTSEIKHKPRKICHYRFHQIADSFKGIGLVETNLNTVNGLMTAMKSTRDLLFRHGVPFLH
;
A
#
# COMPACT_ATOMS: atom_id res chain seq x y z
N MET A 1 2.54 5.97 -1.47
CA MET A 1 1.33 5.91 -2.32
C MET A 1 0.19 5.65 -1.34
N LEU A 2 -0.89 6.45 -1.31
CA LEU A 2 -2.03 6.15 -0.43
C LEU A 2 -2.59 4.80 -0.90
N ASP A 3 -2.24 3.73 -0.19
CA ASP A 3 -2.46 2.37 -0.64
C ASP A 3 -3.97 2.07 -0.66
N LYS A 4 -4.34 1.13 -1.55
CA LYS A 4 -5.73 0.80 -1.89
C LYS A 4 -6.53 0.19 -0.73
N GLU A 5 -5.81 -0.25 0.29
CA GLU A 5 -6.28 -1.05 1.41
C GLU A 5 -5.46 -0.68 2.64
N GLY A 6 -5.92 -1.06 3.81
CA GLY A 6 -5.09 -1.03 5.00
C GLY A 6 -5.47 -2.06 6.03
N PHE A 7 -4.51 -2.34 6.90
CA PHE A 7 -4.59 -3.41 7.88
C PHE A 7 -4.24 -2.87 9.26
N ILE A 8 -5.15 -3.12 10.21
CA ILE A 8 -4.89 -2.93 11.63
C ILE A 8 -4.81 -4.31 12.27
N VAL A 9 -3.65 -4.63 12.84
CA VAL A 9 -3.40 -5.89 13.53
C VAL A 9 -3.49 -5.66 15.04
N LYS A 10 -4.36 -6.40 15.70
CA LYS A 10 -4.49 -6.40 17.16
C LYS A 10 -3.27 -7.08 17.81
N LYS A 11 -2.63 -6.38 18.76
CA LYS A 11 -1.60 -6.96 19.64
C LYS A 11 -2.26 -7.45 20.93
N GLU A 12 -1.98 -8.69 21.29
CA GLU A 12 -2.54 -9.36 22.47
C GLU A 12 -1.41 -9.97 23.29
N GLU A 13 -1.54 -9.88 24.62
CA GLU A 13 -0.69 -10.59 25.58
C GLU A 13 -1.63 -11.35 26.52
N GLY A 14 -1.66 -12.68 26.38
CA GLY A 14 -2.70 -13.51 26.99
C GLY A 14 -4.09 -13.19 26.44
N GLU A 15 -5.03 -12.87 27.33
CA GLU A 15 -6.40 -12.45 26.99
C GLU A 15 -6.53 -10.93 26.78
N ASN A 16 -5.51 -10.16 27.15
CA ASN A 16 -5.56 -8.70 27.15
C ASN A 16 -5.13 -8.10 25.81
N ILE A 17 -5.80 -7.02 25.41
CA ILE A 17 -5.46 -6.22 24.23
C ILE A 17 -4.46 -5.17 24.63
N ILE A 18 -3.22 -5.30 24.18
CA ILE A 18 -2.13 -4.36 24.53
C ILE A 18 -1.95 -3.25 23.50
N GLY A 19 -2.59 -3.35 22.33
CA GLY A 19 -2.60 -2.27 21.35
C GLY A 19 -2.97 -2.71 19.94
N TYR A 20 -2.80 -1.79 19.00
CA TYR A 20 -3.09 -1.97 17.59
C TYR A 20 -1.88 -1.53 16.76
N ASN A 21 -1.59 -2.25 15.67
CA ASN A 21 -0.51 -1.93 14.77
C ASN A 21 -1.03 -1.68 13.36
N LEU A 22 -0.71 -0.50 12.81
CA LEU A 22 -0.92 -0.23 11.40
C LEU A 22 0.15 -0.97 10.59
N THR A 23 -0.28 -1.75 9.62
CA THR A 23 0.61 -2.60 8.82
C THR A 23 0.52 -2.22 7.35
N ASP A 24 1.67 -2.23 6.68
CA ASP A 24 1.76 -2.00 5.25
C ASP A 24 0.98 -3.10 4.49
N PRO A 25 0.00 -2.74 3.65
CA PRO A 25 -0.78 -3.67 2.84
C PRO A 25 0.05 -4.63 2.00
N LYS A 26 1.20 -4.18 1.50
CA LYS A 26 2.09 -4.99 0.64
C LYS A 26 2.73 -6.16 1.37
N THR A 27 2.80 -6.06 2.69
CA THR A 27 3.36 -7.12 3.54
C THR A 27 2.35 -8.18 3.93
N MET A 28 1.05 -7.94 3.68
CA MET A 28 -0.05 -8.80 4.10
C MET A 28 -0.55 -9.68 2.96
N ILE A 29 -0.50 -11.00 3.17
CA ILE A 29 -0.89 -12.00 2.17
C ILE A 29 -2.02 -12.86 2.73
N PRO A 30 -3.21 -12.86 2.11
CA PRO A 30 -4.31 -13.73 2.53
C PRO A 30 -4.04 -15.18 2.12
N LYS A 31 -4.40 -16.12 2.99
CA LYS A 31 -4.44 -17.56 2.67
C LYS A 31 -5.88 -18.05 2.72
N TRP A 32 -6.35 -18.45 1.54
CA TRP A 32 -7.72 -18.86 1.29
C TRP A 32 -7.91 -20.34 1.59
N ASP A 33 -9.12 -20.70 2.03
CA ASP A 33 -9.57 -22.08 2.06
C ASP A 33 -10.23 -22.49 0.73
N THR A 34 -10.70 -23.73 0.66
CA THR A 34 -11.37 -24.30 -0.53
C THR A 34 -12.76 -23.69 -0.80
N GLN A 35 -13.34 -22.98 0.18
CA GLN A 35 -14.65 -22.34 0.06
C GLN A 35 -14.54 -20.87 -0.35
N GLY A 36 -13.31 -20.34 -0.47
CA GLY A 36 -13.07 -18.95 -0.83
C GLY A 36 -13.09 -17.99 0.37
N TYR A 37 -13.04 -18.49 1.60
CA TYR A 37 -12.87 -17.66 2.80
C TYR A 37 -11.39 -17.56 3.20
N ILE A 38 -11.04 -16.47 3.89
CA ILE A 38 -9.69 -16.26 4.38
C ILE A 38 -9.50 -17.05 5.67
N LYS A 39 -8.69 -18.10 5.61
CA LYS A 39 -8.38 -18.96 6.76
C LYS A 39 -7.41 -18.29 7.72
N TYR A 40 -6.42 -17.56 7.19
CA TYR A 40 -5.44 -16.78 7.96
C TYR A 40 -4.69 -15.81 7.06
N TRP A 41 -3.94 -14.90 7.68
CA TRP A 41 -3.07 -13.96 7.00
C TRP A 41 -1.61 -14.24 7.32
N ILE A 42 -0.74 -14.01 6.35
CA ILE A 42 0.71 -14.02 6.54
C ILE A 42 1.21 -12.59 6.41
N GLN A 43 1.91 -12.11 7.43
CA GLN A 43 2.65 -10.86 7.39
C GLN A 43 4.13 -11.16 7.14
N LYS A 44 4.68 -10.65 6.03
CA LYS A 44 6.11 -10.70 5.75
C LYS A 44 6.81 -9.50 6.39
N ILE A 45 7.71 -9.76 7.32
CA ILE A 45 8.53 -8.72 7.95
C ILE A 45 9.94 -8.88 7.41
N MET A 46 10.36 -7.90 6.62
CA MET A 46 11.76 -7.77 6.20
C MET A 46 12.50 -6.95 7.26
N SER A 47 13.52 -7.54 7.88
CA SER A 47 14.44 -6.77 8.71
C SER A 47 15.38 -5.94 7.84
N SER A 48 15.95 -4.88 8.41
CA SER A 48 17.04 -4.10 7.80
C SER A 48 18.29 -4.93 7.48
N THR A 49 18.40 -6.13 8.05
CA THR A 49 19.46 -7.11 7.81
C THR A 49 19.15 -8.11 6.70
N GLY A 50 18.03 -7.96 5.98
CA GLY A 50 17.65 -8.80 4.84
C GLY A 50 17.05 -10.16 5.20
N LYS A 51 16.88 -10.48 6.49
CA LYS A 51 16.15 -11.67 6.92
C LYS A 51 14.65 -11.42 6.76
N THR A 52 13.99 -12.31 6.03
CA THR A 52 12.54 -12.29 5.90
C THR A 52 11.95 -13.25 6.92
N SER A 53 11.08 -12.74 7.78
CA SER A 53 10.31 -13.55 8.73
C SER A 53 8.84 -13.48 8.37
N GLU A 54 8.12 -14.58 8.58
CA GLU A 54 6.69 -14.68 8.31
C GLU A 54 5.94 -14.87 9.62
N ILE A 55 4.96 -14.00 9.89
CA ILE A 55 4.08 -14.12 11.05
C ILE A 55 2.69 -14.50 10.58
N LYS A 56 2.14 -15.56 11.17
CA LYS A 56 0.78 -16.03 10.89
C LYS A 56 -0.22 -15.35 11.83
N HIS A 57 -1.19 -14.66 11.26
CA HIS A 57 -2.27 -13.98 11.98
C HIS A 57 -3.61 -14.67 11.74
N LYS A 58 -4.39 -14.88 12.80
CA LYS A 58 -5.78 -15.34 12.67
C LYS A 58 -6.65 -14.21 12.09
N PRO A 59 -7.64 -14.51 11.23
CA PRO A 59 -8.48 -13.48 10.59
C PRO A 59 -9.13 -12.52 11.60
N ARG A 60 -9.62 -13.05 12.73
CA ARG A 60 -10.25 -12.26 13.80
C ARG A 60 -9.34 -11.20 14.46
N LYS A 61 -8.02 -11.27 14.29
CA LYS A 61 -7.08 -10.29 14.85
C LYS A 61 -6.86 -9.09 13.92
N ILE A 62 -7.42 -9.13 12.71
CA ILE A 62 -7.13 -8.17 11.65
C ILE A 62 -8.41 -7.43 11.30
N CYS A 63 -8.34 -6.10 11.33
CA CYS A 63 -9.30 -5.25 10.66
C CYS A 63 -8.72 -4.89 9.28
N HIS A 64 -9.37 -5.36 8.22
CA HIS A 64 -9.06 -5.03 6.82
C HIS A 64 -10.05 -3.99 6.34
N TYR A 65 -9.57 -2.79 6.03
CA TYR A 65 -10.37 -1.73 5.46
C TYR A 65 -9.96 -1.49 4.01
N ARG A 66 -10.95 -1.21 3.17
CA ARG A 66 -10.80 -1.08 1.72
C ARG A 66 -11.77 -0.04 1.19
N PHE A 67 -11.35 0.63 0.11
CA PHE A 67 -12.27 1.41 -0.70
C PHE A 67 -12.98 0.47 -1.67
N HIS A 68 -14.31 0.50 -1.64
CA HIS A 68 -15.14 -0.45 -2.39
C HIS A 68 -14.94 -0.32 -3.90
N GLN A 69 -14.88 -1.44 -4.61
CA GLN A 69 -14.82 -1.51 -6.06
C GLN A 69 -15.80 -2.56 -6.58
N ILE A 70 -16.48 -2.27 -7.69
CA ILE A 70 -17.47 -3.18 -8.31
C ILE A 70 -16.80 -4.41 -8.94
N ALA A 71 -15.57 -4.24 -9.45
CA ALA A 71 -14.87 -5.27 -10.21
C ALA A 71 -14.06 -6.27 -9.37
N ASP A 72 -13.71 -5.92 -8.12
CA ASP A 72 -12.96 -6.80 -7.23
C ASP A 72 -13.67 -6.87 -5.88
N SER A 73 -14.16 -8.07 -5.54
CA SER A 73 -14.89 -8.33 -4.31
C SER A 73 -13.96 -8.45 -3.09
N PHE A 74 -12.64 -8.43 -3.28
CA PHE A 74 -11.64 -8.55 -2.24
C PHE A 74 -10.73 -7.32 -2.13
N LYS A 75 -10.10 -6.89 -3.23
CA LYS A 75 -9.16 -5.76 -3.22
C LYS A 75 -9.87 -4.41 -3.28
N GLY A 76 -9.21 -3.40 -2.71
CA GLY A 76 -9.66 -2.02 -2.82
C GLY A 76 -9.11 -1.32 -4.05
N ILE A 77 -9.69 -0.16 -4.40
CA ILE A 77 -9.12 0.77 -5.38
C ILE A 77 -8.45 1.95 -4.67
N GLY A 78 -7.23 2.30 -5.09
CA GLY A 78 -6.55 3.47 -4.55
C GLY A 78 -7.10 4.75 -5.17
N LEU A 79 -7.46 5.74 -4.36
CA LEU A 79 -7.95 7.05 -4.84
C LEU A 79 -6.91 7.79 -5.72
N VAL A 80 -5.63 7.50 -5.53
CA VAL A 80 -4.55 8.02 -6.38
C VAL A 80 -4.48 7.27 -7.71
N GLU A 81 -4.78 5.96 -7.70
CA GLU A 81 -4.70 5.13 -8.90
C GLU A 81 -5.74 5.53 -9.95
N THR A 82 -6.94 5.94 -9.51
CA THR A 82 -7.97 6.48 -10.42
C THR A 82 -7.53 7.77 -11.11
N ASN A 83 -6.60 8.53 -10.50
CA ASN A 83 -6.11 9.81 -10.99
C ASN A 83 -4.67 9.74 -11.53
N LEU A 84 -4.11 8.54 -11.68
CA LEU A 84 -2.69 8.35 -11.97
C LEU A 84 -2.28 9.00 -13.30
N ASN A 85 -3.16 8.93 -14.31
CA ASN A 85 -2.93 9.58 -15.61
C ASN A 85 -2.85 11.10 -15.47
N THR A 86 -3.75 11.70 -14.70
CA THR A 86 -3.76 13.16 -14.45
C THR A 86 -2.52 13.59 -13.68
N VAL A 87 -2.14 12.84 -12.64
CA VAL A 87 -0.93 13.11 -11.85
C VAL A 87 0.33 12.99 -12.71
N ASN A 88 0.43 11.94 -13.53
CA ASN A 88 1.56 11.75 -14.45
C ASN A 88 1.62 12.84 -15.53
N GLY A 89 0.46 13.26 -16.06
CA GLY A 89 0.36 14.37 -16.99
C GLY A 89 0.89 15.67 -16.38
N LEU A 90 0.47 15.97 -15.16
CA LEU A 90 0.94 17.15 -14.42
C LEU A 90 2.45 17.09 -14.14
N MET A 91 2.97 15.95 -13.67
CA MET A 91 4.41 15.79 -13.42
C MET A 91 5.24 15.97 -14.70
N THR A 92 4.76 15.42 -15.81
CA THR A 92 5.40 15.58 -17.12
C THR A 92 5.44 17.04 -17.54
N ALA A 93 4.30 17.74 -17.46
CA ALA A 93 4.20 19.15 -17.82
C ALA A 93 5.13 20.03 -16.96
N MET A 94 5.17 19.80 -15.64
CA MET A 94 6.08 20.52 -14.74
C MET A 94 7.55 20.29 -15.10
N LYS A 95 7.92 19.04 -15.44
CA LYS A 95 9.29 18.71 -15.87
C LYS A 95 9.63 19.42 -17.18
N SER A 96 8.74 19.39 -18.17
CA SER A 96 8.93 20.07 -19.45
C SER A 96 9.09 21.59 -19.28
N THR A 97 8.28 22.22 -18.44
CA THR A 97 8.39 23.66 -18.13
C THR A 97 9.73 23.98 -17.45
N ARG A 98 10.16 23.14 -16.50
CA ARG A 98 11.47 23.27 -15.85
C ARG A 98 12.59 23.17 -16.88
N ASP A 99 12.57 22.15 -17.74
CA ASP A 99 13.58 21.94 -18.78
C ASP A 99 13.63 23.11 -19.77
N LEU A 100 12.47 23.68 -20.12
CA LEU A 100 12.37 24.88 -20.96
C LEU A 100 13.07 26.10 -20.31
N LEU A 101 12.81 26.34 -19.02
CA LEU A 101 13.44 27.43 -18.27
C LEU A 101 14.96 27.28 -18.20
N PHE A 102 15.47 26.06 -17.99
CA PHE A 102 16.92 25.82 -17.97
C PHE A 102 17.57 25.96 -19.35
N ARG A 103 16.87 25.62 -20.45
CA ARG A 103 17.42 25.76 -21.81
C ARG A 103 17.38 27.18 -22.34
N HIS A 104 16.34 27.94 -22.02
CA HIS A 104 16.15 29.31 -22.52
C HIS A 104 16.61 30.39 -21.54
N GLY A 105 16.87 30.05 -20.27
CA GLY A 105 17.41 30.95 -19.25
C GLY A 105 18.95 31.04 -19.23
N VAL A 106 19.65 30.27 -20.06
CA VAL A 106 21.11 30.37 -20.23
C VAL A 106 21.38 31.29 -21.43
N PRO A 107 21.84 32.53 -21.24
CA PRO A 107 22.31 33.34 -22.35
C PRO A 107 23.57 32.69 -22.92
N PHE A 108 23.46 32.09 -24.09
CA PHE A 108 24.63 31.69 -24.87
C PHE A 108 25.32 32.97 -25.36
N LEU A 109 26.46 33.32 -24.77
CA LEU A 109 27.41 34.26 -25.36
C LEU A 109 27.90 33.64 -26.68
N HIS A 110 27.55 34.26 -27.81
CA HIS A 110 28.32 34.15 -29.05
C HIS A 110 29.46 35.16 -29.01
#